data_AF-A0A7X5UVF8-F1
#
_entry.id   AF-A0A7X5UVF8-F1
#
_cell.length_a   1.000
_cell.length_b   1.000
_cell.length_c   1.000
_cell.angle_alpha   90.00
_cell.angle_beta   90.00
_cell.angle_gamma   90.00
#
_symmetry.space_group_name_H-M   'P 1'
#
loop_
_entity.id
_entity.type
_entity.pdbx_description
1 polymer ?
#
loop_
_entity_poly.entity_id
_entity_poly.type
_entity_poly.pdbx_seq_one_letter_code
_entity_poly.pdbx_strand_id
1 'polypeptide(L)'
;MAKLIYSMITSLDGYAEAAEGDLGSGADDQEVHTFIGDVFRPVGTYLYGRRMYETMVFWETVHKKPDVPAHILQYARDWQAAEKIVFSTTLESVSSTKTKIERKFDPDAVRRLKAESDHDLTVDGPNLAAQAIAAGLVDEYHLFITTSVVGGGKRFFPDGVRLDLELVEQRAFDSGLIYARYRTR
;
A
#
# COMPACT_ATOMS: atom_id res chain seq x y z
N MET A 1 2.18 5.32 19.43
CA MET A 1 1.58 4.14 18.78
C MET A 1 1.94 4.22 17.31
N ALA A 2 2.36 3.11 16.71
CA ALA A 2 2.62 3.05 15.28
C ALA A 2 1.34 3.35 14.49
N LYS A 3 1.50 4.06 13.38
CA LYS A 3 0.40 4.36 12.47
C LYS A 3 0.10 3.17 11.58
N LEU A 4 -1.16 2.99 11.23
CA LEU A 4 -1.59 2.15 10.13
C LEU A 4 -1.90 3.02 8.92
N ILE A 5 -1.08 2.89 7.89
CA ILE A 5 -1.12 3.69 6.68
C ILE A 5 -1.77 2.86 5.57
N TYR A 6 -2.80 3.40 4.92
CA TYR A 6 -3.31 2.82 3.68
C TYR A 6 -2.74 3.58 2.49
N SER A 7 -2.02 2.89 1.61
CA SER A 7 -1.37 3.48 0.45
C SER A 7 -1.67 2.71 -0.82
N MET A 8 -2.06 3.41 -1.88
CA MET A 8 -2.20 2.83 -3.21
C MET A 8 -1.93 3.86 -4.31
N ILE A 9 -1.49 3.36 -5.46
CA ILE A 9 -1.69 4.05 -6.74
C ILE A 9 -3.19 4.00 -7.04
N THR A 10 -3.75 5.12 -7.51
CA THR A 10 -5.17 5.23 -7.83
C THR A 10 -5.38 5.92 -9.16
N SER A 11 -6.43 5.53 -9.88
CA SER A 11 -6.94 6.32 -11.00
C SER A 11 -7.49 7.67 -10.52
N LEU A 12 -7.64 8.62 -11.45
CA LEU A 12 -8.22 9.95 -11.21
C LEU A 12 -9.66 9.88 -10.70
N ASP A 13 -10.43 8.87 -11.13
CA ASP A 13 -11.80 8.59 -10.71
C ASP A 13 -11.90 7.72 -9.43
N GLY A 14 -10.77 7.46 -8.76
CA GLY A 14 -10.72 6.95 -7.39
C GLY A 14 -10.68 5.42 -7.24
N TYR A 15 -10.21 4.69 -8.25
CA TYR A 15 -10.05 3.24 -8.21
C TYR A 15 -8.60 2.84 -7.91
N ALA A 16 -8.41 1.88 -7.01
CA ALA A 16 -7.11 1.31 -6.64
C ALA A 16 -6.82 -0.04 -7.35
N GLU A 17 -7.81 -0.59 -8.05
CA GLU A 17 -7.69 -1.72 -8.96
C GLU A 17 -8.70 -1.47 -10.08
N ALA A 18 -8.26 -1.38 -11.34
CA ALA A 18 -9.17 -1.25 -12.48
C ALA A 18 -9.92 -2.56 -12.74
N ALA A 19 -11.14 -2.48 -13.28
CA ALA A 19 -11.86 -3.67 -13.75
C ALA A 19 -11.17 -4.31 -14.97
N GLU A 20 -10.62 -3.48 -15.85
CA GLU A 20 -9.88 -3.85 -17.04
C GLU A 20 -8.69 -2.90 -17.20
N GLY A 21 -7.56 -3.39 -17.72
CA GLY A 21 -6.36 -2.59 -17.95
C GLY A 21 -5.57 -2.21 -16.70
N ASP A 22 -4.75 -1.18 -16.83
CA ASP A 22 -3.95 -0.61 -15.75
C ASP A 22 -4.60 0.65 -15.14
N LEU A 23 -3.96 1.20 -14.10
CA LEU A 23 -4.41 2.43 -13.44
C LEU A 23 -3.89 3.70 -14.11
N GLY A 24 -3.25 3.61 -15.27
CA GLY A 24 -2.57 4.71 -15.94
C GLY A 24 -1.06 4.77 -15.70
N SER A 25 -0.46 5.81 -16.27
CA SER A 25 0.98 6.09 -16.26
C SER A 25 1.39 7.04 -15.13
N GLY A 26 2.69 7.16 -14.93
CA GLY A 26 3.31 8.20 -14.10
C GLY A 26 3.77 7.71 -12.73
N ALA A 27 3.30 6.55 -12.29
CA ALA A 27 3.82 5.86 -11.11
C ALA A 27 5.17 5.18 -11.37
N ASP A 28 5.46 4.86 -12.63
CA ASP A 28 6.72 4.28 -13.12
C ASP A 28 7.84 5.32 -13.29
N ASP A 29 7.53 6.61 -13.09
CA ASP A 29 8.52 7.68 -13.10
C ASP A 29 9.53 7.53 -11.95
N GLN A 30 10.80 7.83 -12.24
CA GLN A 30 11.90 7.66 -11.28
C GLN A 30 11.75 8.55 -10.04
N GLU A 31 11.30 9.79 -10.21
CA GLU A 31 11.10 10.72 -9.09
C GLU A 31 9.98 10.21 -8.17
N VAL A 32 8.89 9.71 -8.76
CA VAL A 32 7.78 9.10 -8.03
C VAL A 32 8.23 7.84 -7.29
N HIS A 33 8.94 6.93 -7.94
CA HIS A 33 9.45 5.71 -7.31
C HIS A 33 10.39 6.01 -6.14
N THR A 34 11.28 6.99 -6.30
CA THR A 34 12.19 7.42 -5.24
C THR A 34 11.41 7.98 -4.06
N PHE A 35 10.43 8.86 -4.33
CA PHE A 35 9.57 9.44 -3.31
C PHE A 35 8.75 8.38 -2.55
N ILE A 36 8.14 7.41 -3.24
CA ILE A 36 7.45 6.26 -2.62
C ILE A 36 8.40 5.52 -1.68
N GLY A 37 9.63 5.24 -2.13
CA GLY A 37 10.62 4.57 -1.31
C GLY A 37 10.98 5.35 -0.05
N ASP A 38 11.14 6.68 -0.14
CA ASP A 38 11.43 7.52 1.02
C ASP A 38 10.26 7.60 2.00
N VAL A 39 9.02 7.72 1.49
CA VAL A 39 7.79 7.76 2.31
C VAL A 39 7.60 6.46 3.10
N PHE A 40 7.85 5.30 2.49
CA PHE A 40 7.62 4.01 3.13
C PHE A 40 8.87 3.39 3.78
N ARG A 41 10.05 4.03 3.69
CA ARG A 41 11.26 3.59 4.39
C ARG A 41 11.07 3.34 5.89
N PRO A 42 10.27 4.12 6.64
CA PRO A 42 10.05 3.88 8.07
C PRO A 42 9.12 2.70 8.40
N VAL A 43 8.48 2.08 7.40
CA VAL A 43 7.51 0.99 7.62
C VAL A 43 8.23 -0.29 8.04
N GLY A 44 7.81 -0.83 9.18
CA GLY A 44 8.36 -2.08 9.70
C GLY A 44 7.52 -3.32 9.35
N THR A 45 6.24 -3.15 9.03
CA THR A 45 5.32 -4.26 8.76
C THR A 45 4.31 -3.93 7.67
N TYR A 46 4.17 -4.82 6.69
CA TYR A 46 3.18 -4.72 5.63
C TYR A 46 2.02 -5.71 5.84
N LEU A 47 0.78 -5.22 5.92
CA LEU A 47 -0.42 -6.04 5.92
C LEU A 47 -0.97 -6.13 4.50
N TYR A 48 -1.02 -7.33 3.93
CA TYR A 48 -1.42 -7.54 2.55
C TYR A 48 -2.67 -8.41 2.41
N GLY A 49 -3.57 -8.02 1.50
CA GLY A 49 -4.47 -8.99 0.87
C GLY A 49 -3.70 -9.87 -0.13
N ARG A 50 -4.20 -11.08 -0.41
CA ARG A 50 -3.55 -12.05 -1.32
C ARG A 50 -3.03 -11.44 -2.64
N ARG A 51 -3.89 -10.77 -3.41
CA ARG A 51 -3.52 -10.21 -4.74
C ARG A 51 -2.40 -9.18 -4.62
N MET A 52 -2.48 -8.32 -3.59
CA MET A 52 -1.44 -7.33 -3.34
C MET A 52 -0.10 -7.99 -2.98
N TYR A 53 -0.14 -9.04 -2.14
CA TYR A 53 1.04 -9.83 -1.82
C TYR A 53 1.67 -10.46 -3.07
N GLU A 54 0.87 -11.06 -3.94
CA GLU A 54 1.33 -11.66 -5.20
C GLU A 54 1.98 -10.62 -6.13
N THR A 55 1.51 -9.38 -6.14
CA THR A 55 2.18 -8.26 -6.85
C THR A 55 3.50 -7.87 -6.17
N MET A 56 3.49 -7.72 -4.85
CA MET A 56 4.65 -7.23 -4.10
C MET A 56 5.79 -8.25 -3.99
N VAL A 57 5.52 -9.54 -4.21
CA VAL A 57 6.56 -10.58 -4.18
C VAL A 57 7.64 -10.37 -5.25
N PHE A 58 7.39 -9.53 -6.26
CA PHE A 58 8.40 -9.03 -7.19
C PHE A 58 9.65 -8.50 -6.46
N TRP A 59 9.46 -7.75 -5.37
CA TRP A 59 10.53 -7.11 -4.61
C TRP A 59 11.46 -8.10 -3.92
N GLU A 60 10.99 -9.33 -3.66
CA GLU A 60 11.83 -10.40 -3.11
C GLU A 60 12.97 -10.78 -4.06
N THR A 61 12.78 -10.64 -5.37
CA THR A 61 13.71 -11.20 -6.37
C THR A 61 14.25 -10.19 -7.39
N VAL A 62 13.76 -8.95 -7.39
CA VAL A 62 14.18 -7.93 -8.36
C VAL A 62 15.70 -7.72 -8.39
N HIS A 63 16.38 -7.82 -7.24
CA HIS A 63 17.83 -7.69 -7.11
C HIS A 63 18.65 -8.74 -7.89
N LYS A 64 18.02 -9.82 -8.37
CA LYS A 64 18.65 -10.87 -9.19
C LYS A 64 18.62 -10.55 -10.69
N LYS A 65 17.88 -9.53 -11.11
CA LYS A 65 17.83 -9.09 -12.51
C LYS A 65 19.10 -8.28 -12.85
N PRO A 66 19.54 -8.29 -14.12
CA PRO A 66 20.63 -7.42 -14.56
C PRO A 66 20.19 -5.94 -14.55
N ASP A 67 21.17 -5.03 -14.39
CA ASP A 67 21.03 -3.58 -14.59
C ASP A 67 19.91 -2.89 -13.80
N VAL A 68 19.64 -3.37 -12.58
CA VAL A 68 18.59 -2.79 -11.71
C VAL A 68 19.05 -1.44 -11.14
N PRO A 69 18.27 -0.36 -11.30
CA PRO A 69 18.61 0.94 -10.75
C PRO A 69 18.77 0.93 -9.22
N ALA A 70 19.66 1.79 -8.69
CA ALA A 70 19.98 1.84 -7.27
C ALA A 70 18.75 2.11 -6.36
N HIS A 71 17.82 2.96 -6.79
CA HIS A 71 16.60 3.26 -6.03
C HIS A 71 15.64 2.04 -5.95
N ILE A 72 15.54 1.25 -7.02
CA ILE A 72 14.80 -0.02 -7.04
C ILE A 72 15.44 -1.05 -6.11
N LEU A 73 16.77 -1.15 -6.12
CA LEU A 73 17.51 -2.02 -5.20
C LEU A 73 17.35 -1.60 -3.74
N GLN A 74 17.31 -0.30 -3.46
CA GLN A 74 17.08 0.21 -2.11
C GLN A 74 15.68 -0.16 -1.63
N TYR A 75 14.64 0.08 -2.43
CA TYR A 75 13.28 -0.31 -2.08
C TYR A 75 13.17 -1.82 -1.85
N ALA A 76 13.81 -2.64 -2.70
CA ALA A 76 13.82 -4.09 -2.53
C ALA A 76 14.43 -4.52 -1.18
N ARG A 77 15.54 -3.89 -0.76
CA ARG A 77 16.17 -4.16 0.55
C ARG A 77 15.26 -3.77 1.70
N ASP A 78 14.67 -2.59 1.64
CA ASP A 78 13.76 -2.08 2.69
C ASP A 78 12.53 -2.98 2.79
N TRP A 79 11.95 -3.37 1.64
CA TRP A 79 10.86 -4.32 1.58
C TRP A 79 11.26 -5.68 2.14
N GLN A 80 12.39 -6.28 1.76
CA GLN A 80 12.84 -7.57 2.30
C GLN A 80 13.12 -7.53 3.82
N ALA A 81 13.53 -6.39 4.36
CA ALA A 81 13.85 -6.24 5.77
C ALA A 81 12.60 -6.19 6.68
N ALA A 82 11.48 -5.67 6.17
CA ALA A 82 10.23 -5.54 6.91
C ALA A 82 9.51 -6.89 7.10
N GLU A 83 8.63 -6.98 8.10
CA GLU A 83 7.71 -8.10 8.27
C GLU A 83 6.54 -7.99 7.27
N LYS A 84 5.92 -9.13 6.93
CA LYS A 84 4.68 -9.18 6.14
C LYS A 84 3.65 -10.10 6.78
N ILE A 85 2.40 -9.64 6.80
CA ILE A 85 1.24 -10.44 7.22
C ILE A 85 0.25 -10.50 6.07
N VAL A 86 0.06 -11.69 5.50
CA VAL A 86 -0.83 -11.91 4.36
C VAL A 86 -2.15 -12.45 4.84
N PHE A 87 -3.22 -11.68 4.69
CA PHE A 87 -4.58 -12.08 5.02
C PHE A 87 -5.19 -12.84 3.85
N SER A 88 -5.31 -14.16 3.97
CA SER A 88 -5.86 -15.01 2.91
C SER A 88 -6.39 -16.36 3.42
N THR A 89 -7.59 -16.71 2.94
CA THR A 89 -8.20 -18.04 3.12
C THR A 89 -7.77 -19.05 2.05
N THR A 90 -7.12 -18.60 0.96
CA THR A 90 -6.84 -19.44 -0.23
C THR A 90 -5.37 -19.50 -0.61
N LEU A 91 -4.53 -18.63 -0.04
CA LEU A 91 -3.08 -18.71 -0.23
C LEU A 91 -2.53 -19.82 0.66
N GLU A 92 -1.91 -20.83 0.07
CA GLU A 92 -1.40 -21.99 0.82
C GLU A 92 0.03 -21.81 1.32
N SER A 93 0.84 -21.04 0.60
CA SER A 93 2.24 -20.80 0.94
C SER A 93 2.70 -19.43 0.50
N VAL A 94 3.82 -18.98 1.07
CA VAL A 94 4.49 -17.72 0.75
C VAL A 94 5.88 -18.02 0.19
N SER A 95 6.38 -17.11 -0.64
CA SER A 95 7.65 -17.21 -1.36
C SER A 95 8.58 -16.03 -1.07
N SER A 96 8.26 -15.25 -0.04
CA SER A 96 9.08 -14.14 0.46
C SER A 96 9.52 -14.38 1.90
N THR A 97 10.62 -13.73 2.27
CA THR A 97 11.15 -13.79 3.63
C THR A 97 10.29 -12.96 4.59
N LYS A 98 10.32 -13.32 5.89
CA LYS A 98 9.59 -12.59 6.96
C LYS A 98 8.09 -12.45 6.70
N THR A 99 7.49 -13.48 6.13
CA THR A 99 6.08 -13.47 5.76
C THR A 99 5.32 -14.56 6.49
N LYS A 100 4.20 -14.19 7.12
CA LYS A 100 3.23 -15.14 7.67
C LYS A 100 1.86 -14.98 7.02
N ILE A 101 1.07 -16.06 7.03
CA ILE A 101 -0.31 -16.06 6.54
C ILE A 101 -1.25 -16.02 7.75
N GLU A 102 -2.19 -15.08 7.73
CA GLU A 102 -3.33 -15.03 8.64
C GLU A 102 -4.61 -15.36 7.85
N ARG A 103 -5.48 -16.21 8.41
CA ARG A 103 -6.66 -16.68 7.67
C ARG A 103 -7.81 -15.68 7.67
N LYS A 104 -7.83 -14.76 8.63
CA LYS A 104 -8.91 -13.80 8.81
C LYS A 104 -8.34 -12.49 9.34
N PHE A 105 -8.91 -11.38 8.88
CA PHE A 105 -8.66 -10.07 9.47
C PHE A 105 -9.37 -9.96 10.82
N ASP A 106 -8.60 -9.66 11.86
CA ASP A 106 -9.10 -9.38 13.21
C ASP A 106 -8.71 -7.94 13.59
N PRO A 107 -9.68 -7.02 13.69
CA PRO A 107 -9.42 -5.64 14.10
C PRO A 107 -8.66 -5.53 15.43
N ASP A 108 -8.96 -6.40 16.42
CA ASP A 108 -8.31 -6.33 17.73
C ASP A 108 -6.86 -6.79 17.68
N ALA A 109 -6.56 -7.80 16.87
CA ALA A 109 -5.18 -8.19 16.59
C ALA A 109 -4.38 -7.06 15.94
N VAL A 110 -4.97 -6.33 15.00
CA VAL A 110 -4.31 -5.17 14.37
C VAL A 110 -4.15 -4.02 15.35
N ARG A 111 -5.12 -3.75 16.24
CA ARG A 111 -4.95 -2.74 17.32
C ARG A 111 -3.78 -3.06 18.23
N ARG A 112 -3.65 -4.33 18.65
CA ARG A 112 -2.51 -4.78 19.47
C ARG A 112 -1.20 -4.63 18.71
N LEU A 113 -1.17 -5.07 17.45
CA LEU A 113 0.01 -4.93 16.60
C LEU A 113 0.44 -3.45 16.47
N LYS A 114 -0.48 -2.52 16.24
CA LYS A 114 -0.18 -1.06 16.23
C LYS A 114 0.39 -0.58 17.57
N ALA A 115 -0.14 -1.07 18.69
CA ALA A 115 0.29 -0.68 20.02
C ALA A 115 1.69 -1.19 20.40
N GLU A 116 2.06 -2.37 19.90
CA GLU A 116 3.32 -3.06 20.21
C GLU A 116 4.44 -2.76 19.20
N SER A 117 4.12 -2.18 18.04
CA SER A 117 5.10 -1.88 16.99
C SER A 117 5.84 -0.57 17.26
N ASP A 118 7.16 -0.60 17.09
CA ASP A 118 8.03 0.59 17.13
C ASP A 118 8.04 1.37 15.80
N HIS A 119 7.59 0.72 14.72
CA HIS A 119 7.58 1.25 13.35
C HIS A 119 6.16 1.25 12.78
N ASP A 120 5.90 2.18 11.85
CA ASP A 120 4.61 2.27 11.17
C ASP A 120 4.31 1.00 10.36
N LEU A 121 3.02 0.75 10.16
CA LEU A 121 2.48 -0.37 9.42
C LEU A 121 1.75 0.13 8.16
N THR A 122 1.69 -0.70 7.13
CA THR A 122 0.76 -0.47 6.02
C THR A 122 -0.36 -1.50 5.98
N VAL A 123 -1.50 -1.13 5.40
CA VAL A 123 -2.55 -2.05 4.99
C VAL A 123 -2.84 -1.84 3.51
N ASP A 124 -2.41 -2.77 2.67
CA ASP A 124 -2.44 -2.59 1.22
C ASP A 124 -3.36 -3.61 0.53
N GLY A 125 -3.95 -3.16 -0.58
CA GLY A 125 -4.99 -3.86 -1.32
C GLY A 125 -6.40 -3.44 -0.86
N PRO A 126 -7.29 -3.02 -1.79
CA PRO A 126 -8.54 -2.34 -1.45
C PRO A 126 -9.50 -3.18 -0.60
N ASN A 127 -9.51 -4.51 -0.76
CA ASN A 127 -10.39 -5.39 0.03
C ASN A 127 -9.97 -5.52 1.51
N LEU A 128 -8.67 -5.52 1.79
CA LEU A 128 -8.17 -5.60 3.17
C LEU A 128 -8.28 -4.22 3.83
N ALA A 129 -7.88 -3.18 3.11
CA ALA A 129 -8.00 -1.80 3.56
C ALA A 129 -9.45 -1.44 3.89
N ALA A 130 -10.43 -1.89 3.10
CA ALA A 130 -11.85 -1.66 3.40
C ALA A 130 -12.26 -2.16 4.80
N GLN A 131 -11.76 -3.32 5.23
CA GLN A 131 -12.02 -3.85 6.58
C GLN A 131 -11.34 -3.02 7.67
N ALA A 132 -10.10 -2.58 7.44
CA ALA A 132 -9.38 -1.71 8.37
C ALA A 132 -10.02 -0.32 8.50
N ILE A 133 -10.51 0.24 7.39
CA ILE A 133 -11.23 1.51 7.35
C ILE A 133 -12.55 1.40 8.11
N ALA A 134 -13.35 0.37 7.82
CA ALA A 134 -14.61 0.15 8.52
C ALA A 134 -14.44 -0.07 10.04
N ALA A 135 -13.28 -0.60 10.46
CA ALA A 135 -12.93 -0.78 11.86
C ALA A 135 -12.32 0.47 12.53
N GLY A 136 -12.17 1.58 11.79
CA GLY A 136 -11.59 2.84 12.28
C GLY A 136 -10.10 2.74 12.62
N LEU A 137 -9.35 1.87 11.92
CA LEU A 137 -7.97 1.57 12.27
C LEU A 137 -6.93 2.35 11.47
N VAL A 138 -7.30 2.88 10.30
CA VAL A 138 -6.39 3.60 9.40
C VAL A 138 -6.20 5.03 9.89
N ASP A 139 -4.94 5.40 10.11
CA ASP A 139 -4.58 6.74 10.60
C ASP A 139 -4.25 7.69 9.45
N GLU A 140 -3.60 7.18 8.40
CA GLU A 140 -3.22 7.96 7.22
C GLU A 140 -3.60 7.27 5.91
N TYR A 141 -3.96 8.09 4.92
CA TYR A 141 -4.34 7.69 3.57
C TYR A 141 -3.39 8.36 2.58
N HIS A 142 -2.63 7.55 1.85
CA HIS A 142 -1.62 7.99 0.90
C HIS A 142 -2.10 7.62 -0.51
N LEU A 143 -2.49 8.62 -1.28
CA LEU A 143 -3.00 8.45 -2.64
C LEU A 143 -1.93 8.89 -3.63
N PHE A 144 -1.57 8.00 -4.56
CA PHE A 144 -0.74 8.32 -5.73
C PHE A 144 -1.63 8.33 -6.96
N ILE A 145 -2.22 9.49 -7.24
CA ILE A 145 -3.30 9.69 -8.20
C ILE A 145 -2.71 9.87 -9.60
N THR A 146 -2.99 8.92 -10.49
CA THR A 146 -2.57 8.96 -11.89
C THR A 146 -3.47 9.86 -12.73
N THR A 147 -3.13 10.03 -14.00
CA THR A 147 -3.88 10.85 -14.96
C THR A 147 -4.97 10.08 -15.72
N SER A 148 -5.33 8.86 -15.29
CA SER A 148 -6.28 8.00 -16.01
C SER A 148 -7.65 7.92 -15.32
N VAL A 149 -8.71 7.84 -16.12
CA VAL A 149 -10.07 7.50 -15.68
C VAL A 149 -10.37 6.07 -16.15
N VAL A 150 -10.56 5.15 -15.22
CA VAL A 150 -10.69 3.70 -15.54
C VAL A 150 -12.14 3.23 -15.59
N GLY A 151 -13.08 4.02 -15.07
CA GLY A 151 -14.52 3.82 -15.20
C GLY A 151 -15.11 2.71 -14.33
N GLY A 152 -14.27 1.88 -13.69
CA GLY A 152 -14.73 0.79 -12.85
C GLY A 152 -13.60 -0.03 -12.23
N GLY A 153 -13.97 -0.85 -11.24
CA GLY A 153 -13.03 -1.70 -10.49
C GLY A 153 -13.25 -1.58 -8.99
N LYS A 154 -12.18 -1.73 -8.21
CA LYS A 154 -12.25 -1.57 -6.74
C LYS A 154 -11.81 -0.17 -6.35
N ARG A 155 -12.69 0.52 -5.63
CA ARG A 155 -12.42 1.88 -5.15
C ARG A 155 -11.29 1.89 -4.11
N PHE A 156 -10.57 3.00 -4.05
CA PHE A 156 -9.62 3.25 -2.97
C PHE A 156 -10.35 3.33 -1.63
N PHE A 157 -11.33 4.23 -1.53
CA PHE A 157 -12.27 4.28 -0.40
C PHE A 157 -13.46 3.35 -0.67
N PRO A 158 -13.79 2.42 0.23
CA PRO A 158 -14.95 1.54 0.06
C PRO A 158 -16.27 2.33 0.12
N ASP A 159 -17.29 1.83 -0.57
CA ASP A 159 -18.63 2.41 -0.54
C ASP A 159 -19.22 2.41 0.88
N GLY A 160 -20.06 3.40 1.19
CA GLY A 160 -20.77 3.50 2.47
C GLY A 160 -19.95 3.99 3.66
N VAL A 161 -18.65 4.27 3.47
CA VAL A 161 -17.81 4.90 4.50
C VAL A 161 -17.94 6.42 4.41
N ARG A 162 -18.05 7.06 5.58
CA ARG A 162 -17.98 8.51 5.76
C ARG A 162 -16.80 8.84 6.65
N LEU A 163 -15.84 9.62 6.14
CA LEU A 163 -14.64 10.04 6.85
C LEU A 163 -14.50 11.55 6.75
N ASP A 164 -14.14 12.18 7.87
CA ASP A 164 -13.68 13.56 7.88
C ASP A 164 -12.15 13.53 7.93
N LEU A 165 -11.52 14.02 6.87
CA LEU A 165 -10.08 13.94 6.67
C LEU A 165 -9.43 15.34 6.71
N GLU A 166 -8.17 15.37 7.09
CA GLU A 166 -7.31 16.55 7.01
C GLU A 166 -6.19 16.29 6.01
N LEU A 167 -5.97 17.22 5.08
CA LEU A 167 -4.82 17.19 4.18
C LEU A 167 -3.56 17.50 4.98
N VAL A 168 -2.62 16.56 4.99
CA VAL A 168 -1.34 16.68 5.68
C VAL A 168 -0.23 17.11 4.72
N GLU A 169 -0.24 16.57 3.51
CA GLU A 169 0.79 16.81 2.51
C GLU A 169 0.24 16.58 1.10
N GLN A 170 0.76 17.33 0.13
CA GLN A 170 0.50 17.09 -1.28
C GLN A 170 1.75 17.37 -2.11
N ARG A 171 1.90 16.67 -3.23
CA ARG A 171 2.97 16.90 -4.20
C ARG A 171 2.47 16.60 -5.61
N ALA A 172 2.84 17.44 -6.57
CA ALA A 172 2.67 17.15 -7.99
C ALA A 172 4.02 16.78 -8.59
N PHE A 173 4.02 15.82 -9.51
CA PHE A 173 5.21 15.35 -10.22
C PHE A 173 5.14 15.74 -11.70
N ASP A 174 6.30 15.82 -12.35
CA ASP A 174 6.38 16.12 -13.79
C ASP A 174 5.69 15.06 -14.66
N SER A 175 5.56 13.83 -14.14
CA SER A 175 4.79 12.75 -14.77
C SER A 175 3.27 12.99 -14.81
N GLY A 176 2.79 14.05 -14.16
CA GLY A 176 1.37 14.37 -13.98
C GLY A 176 0.72 13.66 -12.80
N LEU A 177 1.44 12.76 -12.12
CA LEU A 177 0.96 12.11 -10.90
C LEU A 177 0.83 13.12 -9.76
N ILE A 178 -0.23 12.99 -8.98
CA ILE A 178 -0.44 13.77 -7.76
C ILE A 178 -0.39 12.85 -6.56
N TYR A 179 0.51 13.15 -5.62
CA TYR A 179 0.49 12.56 -4.29
C TYR A 179 -0.34 13.42 -3.34
N ALA A 180 -1.19 12.77 -2.55
CA ALA A 180 -1.89 13.40 -1.45
C ALA A 180 -1.89 12.49 -0.22
N ARG A 181 -1.51 13.06 0.92
CA ARG A 181 -1.55 12.43 2.24
C ARG A 181 -2.62 13.06 3.09
N TYR A 182 -3.56 12.25 3.53
CA TYR A 182 -4.58 12.65 4.48
C TYR A 182 -4.44 11.89 5.78
N ARG A 183 -4.93 12.49 6.87
CA ARG A 183 -5.13 11.80 8.15
C ARG A 183 -6.57 11.90 8.60
N THR A 184 -7.02 10.92 9.37
CA THR A 184 -8.33 10.96 10.05
C THR A 184 -8.33 12.11 11.06
N ARG A 185 -9.42 12.88 11.13
CA ARG A 185 -9.61 13.95 12.13
C ARG A 185 -10.00 13.41 13.50
#